data_AF-A0A2V9ZH96-F1
#
_entry.id   AF-A0A2V9ZH96-F1
#
_cell.length_a   1.000
_cell.length_b   1.000
_cell.length_c   1.000
_cell.angle_alpha   90.00
_cell.angle_beta   90.00
_cell.angle_gamma   90.00
#
_symmetry.space_group_name_H-M   'P 1'
#
loop_
_entity.id
_entity.type
_entity.pdbx_description
1 polymer ?
#
loop_
_entity_poly.entity_id
_entity_poly.type
_entity_poly.pdbx_seq_one_letter_code
_entity_poly.pdbx_strand_id
1 'polypeptide(L)'
;MLPALASPESLVYDPQPKGLLAARKAVAHYYREQHDAFEVDPENLILTTSTSEGYSYVFRLLCNPDDEILVAKPSYPLFDFLADLQDVKLAPYPLIYDHGWQIDFPSLYKAVNHRTRAVVVIHPNNPTGSFVREEEAAALNSFCREYNLALIVDEVFLDYPHDGAYRSTFAVNNDVLTFTLSGLSKISALPQIKLAWIAAGGPKDQVN
;
A
#
# COMPACT_ATOMS: atom_id res chain seq x y z
N MET A 1 13.82 22.55 14.99
CA MET A 1 12.43 22.61 14.46
C MET A 1 12.55 22.90 12.97
N LEU A 2 11.92 22.10 12.09
CA LEU A 2 11.98 22.35 10.64
C LEU A 2 11.38 23.72 10.34
N PRO A 3 12.08 24.67 9.69
CA PRO A 3 11.55 26.01 9.40
C PRO A 3 10.21 26.00 8.67
N ALA A 4 9.95 24.96 7.86
CA ALA A 4 8.67 24.75 7.19
C ALA A 4 7.47 24.66 8.16
N LEU A 5 7.66 24.12 9.37
CA LEU A 5 6.60 24.02 10.38
C LEU A 5 6.27 25.35 11.04
N ALA A 6 7.14 26.36 10.88
CA ALA A 6 6.93 27.71 11.40
C ALA A 6 6.29 28.65 10.36
N SER A 7 5.95 28.15 9.16
CA SER A 7 5.29 28.96 8.14
C SER A 7 3.90 29.40 8.64
N PRO A 8 3.56 30.70 8.57
CA PRO A 8 2.20 31.18 8.87
C PRO A 8 1.13 30.53 7.98
N GLU A 9 1.49 30.08 6.78
CA GLU A 9 0.60 29.37 5.86
C GLU A 9 0.09 28.05 6.47
N SER A 10 0.88 27.41 7.33
CA SER A 10 0.49 26.18 8.04
C SER A 10 -0.63 26.40 9.06
N LEU A 11 -0.96 27.65 9.40
CA LEU A 11 -2.08 28.00 10.29
C LEU A 11 -3.40 28.22 9.52
N VAL A 12 -3.35 28.24 8.19
CA VAL A 12 -4.54 28.42 7.36
C VAL A 12 -5.21 27.07 7.14
N TYR A 13 -6.47 26.97 7.51
CA TYR A 13 -7.27 25.78 7.27
C TYR A 13 -7.90 25.80 5.88
N ASP A 14 -7.58 24.80 5.07
CA ASP A 14 -8.15 24.57 3.74
C ASP A 14 -8.62 23.09 3.64
N PRO A 15 -9.94 22.83 3.76
CA PRO A 15 -10.49 21.48 3.85
C PRO A 15 -10.56 20.78 2.48
N GLN A 16 -9.41 20.40 1.94
CA GLN A 16 -9.36 19.57 0.72
C GLN A 16 -9.52 18.08 1.09
N PRO A 17 -10.52 17.36 0.53
CA PRO A 17 -10.87 16.01 0.98
C PRO A 17 -9.77 14.96 0.75
N LYS A 18 -8.94 15.12 -0.28
CA LYS A 18 -7.77 14.27 -0.56
C LYS A 18 -6.48 14.78 0.10
N GLY A 19 -6.56 15.87 0.86
CA GLY A 19 -5.41 16.65 1.31
C GLY A 19 -4.93 17.68 0.29
N LEU A 20 -4.09 18.61 0.76
CA LEU A 20 -3.61 19.76 -0.02
C LEU A 20 -3.00 19.32 -1.35
N LEU A 21 -3.48 19.91 -2.46
CA LEU A 21 -2.96 19.64 -3.81
C LEU A 21 -1.45 19.84 -3.91
N ALA A 22 -0.90 20.88 -3.25
CA ALA A 22 0.55 21.12 -3.26
C ALA A 22 1.33 19.95 -2.63
N ALA A 23 0.82 19.35 -1.55
CA ALA A 23 1.43 18.19 -0.91
C ALA A 23 1.29 16.93 -1.78
N ARG A 24 0.12 16.71 -2.41
CA ARG A 24 -0.06 15.61 -3.38
C ARG A 24 0.88 15.73 -4.57
N LYS A 25 1.08 16.93 -5.11
CA LYS A 25 2.09 17.19 -6.15
C LYS A 25 3.51 16.89 -5.69
N ALA A 26 3.84 17.19 -4.44
CA ALA A 26 5.15 16.84 -3.87
C ALA A 26 5.34 15.32 -3.75
N VAL A 27 4.30 14.58 -3.36
CA VAL A 27 4.34 13.10 -3.33
C VAL A 27 4.49 12.51 -4.73
N ALA A 28 3.73 12.99 -5.72
CA ALA A 28 3.90 12.56 -7.12
C ALA A 28 5.31 12.87 -7.66
N HIS A 29 5.85 14.04 -7.32
CA HIS A 29 7.22 14.39 -7.67
C HIS A 29 8.24 13.46 -6.99
N TYR A 30 8.04 13.11 -5.72
CA TYR A 30 8.87 12.13 -5.02
C TYR A 30 8.89 10.78 -5.74
N TYR A 31 7.73 10.24 -6.13
CA TYR A 31 7.63 9.00 -6.90
C TYR A 31 8.39 9.10 -8.23
N ARG A 32 8.26 10.23 -8.93
CA ARG A 32 8.97 10.46 -10.18
C ARG A 32 10.50 10.48 -10.01
N GLU A 33 11.01 11.23 -9.04
CA GLU A 33 12.46 11.43 -8.90
C GLU A 33 13.17 10.28 -8.19
N GLN A 34 12.50 9.59 -7.26
CA GLN A 34 13.13 8.52 -6.46
C GLN A 34 12.83 7.11 -7.01
N HIS A 35 11.72 6.94 -7.74
CA HIS A 35 11.20 5.63 -8.14
C HIS A 35 10.85 5.55 -9.65
N ASP A 36 11.35 6.49 -10.46
CA ASP A 36 11.09 6.57 -11.91
C ASP A 36 9.60 6.41 -12.30
N ALA A 37 8.70 6.81 -11.39
CA ALA A 37 7.27 6.55 -11.48
C ALA A 37 6.51 7.77 -12.01
N PHE A 38 6.70 8.07 -13.30
CA PHE A 38 6.17 9.26 -13.97
C PHE A 38 4.64 9.30 -14.09
N GLU A 39 3.97 8.15 -13.95
CA GLU A 39 2.52 8.02 -14.16
C GLU A 39 1.68 8.29 -12.90
N VAL A 40 2.31 8.54 -11.75
CA VAL A 40 1.59 8.83 -10.50
C VAL A 40 0.92 10.21 -10.59
N ASP A 41 -0.38 10.22 -10.83
CA ASP A 41 -1.20 11.43 -10.88
C ASP A 41 -1.52 11.94 -9.46
N PRO A 42 -1.23 13.21 -9.12
CA PRO A 42 -1.66 13.82 -7.88
C PRO A 42 -3.15 13.65 -7.57
N GLU A 43 -4.03 13.58 -8.57
CA GLU A 43 -5.48 13.39 -8.37
C GLU A 43 -5.83 12.00 -7.85
N ASN A 44 -4.95 11.01 -8.03
CA ASN A 44 -5.13 9.65 -7.51
C ASN A 44 -4.44 9.42 -6.15
N LEU A 45 -3.90 10.50 -5.55
CA LEU A 45 -3.31 10.47 -4.22
C LEU A 45 -4.31 10.96 -3.17
N ILE A 46 -4.35 10.25 -2.05
CA ILE A 46 -5.14 10.62 -0.86
C ILE A 46 -4.18 10.68 0.32
N LEU A 47 -4.03 11.85 0.93
CA LEU A 47 -3.21 12.03 2.14
C LEU A 47 -3.96 11.52 3.37
N THR A 48 -3.24 10.85 4.27
CA THR A 48 -3.78 10.24 5.49
C THR A 48 -2.89 10.58 6.69
N THR A 49 -3.46 10.48 7.90
CA THR A 49 -2.74 10.71 9.16
C THR A 49 -1.81 9.55 9.54
N SER A 50 -1.85 8.43 8.81
CA SER A 50 -0.89 7.32 8.86
C SER A 50 -1.29 6.25 7.84
N THR A 51 -0.38 5.32 7.54
CA THR A 51 -0.75 4.13 6.77
C THR A 51 -1.80 3.28 7.49
N SER A 52 -1.86 3.29 8.83
CA SER A 52 -2.93 2.63 9.60
C SER A 52 -4.33 3.18 9.32
N GLU A 53 -4.46 4.50 9.19
CA GLU A 53 -5.71 5.13 8.73
C GLU A 53 -5.98 4.76 7.27
N GLY A 54 -4.94 4.77 6.44
CA GLY A 54 -5.05 4.35 5.05
C GLY A 54 -5.59 2.92 4.89
N TYR A 55 -5.09 1.95 5.65
CA TYR A 55 -5.62 0.58 5.67
C TYR A 55 -7.09 0.56 6.06
N SER A 56 -7.47 1.32 7.08
CA SER A 56 -8.87 1.38 7.54
C SER A 56 -9.80 1.89 6.43
N TYR A 57 -9.38 2.92 5.67
CA TYR A 57 -10.14 3.42 4.54
C TYR A 57 -10.24 2.41 3.40
N VAL A 58 -9.12 1.78 3.03
CA VAL A 58 -9.10 0.80 1.92
C VAL A 58 -9.91 -0.45 2.27
N PHE A 59 -9.80 -0.96 3.50
CA PHE A 59 -10.59 -2.09 3.97
C PHE A 59 -12.09 -1.77 3.90
N ARG A 60 -12.49 -0.62 4.44
CA ARG A 60 -13.90 -0.20 4.42
C ARG A 60 -14.43 0.11 3.02
N LEU A 61 -13.56 0.55 2.10
CA LEU A 61 -13.93 0.78 0.71
C LEU A 61 -14.21 -0.53 -0.03
N LEU A 62 -13.41 -1.57 0.23
CA LEU A 62 -13.44 -2.82 -0.52
C LEU A 62 -14.35 -3.90 0.08
N CYS A 63 -14.60 -3.83 1.40
CA CYS A 63 -15.26 -4.90 2.14
C CYS A 63 -16.59 -4.45 2.74
N ASN A 64 -17.56 -5.35 2.70
CA ASN A 64 -18.69 -5.34 3.64
C ASN A 64 -18.34 -6.15 4.90
N PRO A 65 -19.13 -6.04 5.98
CA PRO A 65 -18.95 -6.90 7.15
C PRO A 65 -18.85 -8.39 6.78
N ASP A 66 -17.89 -9.08 7.40
CA ASP A 66 -17.49 -10.48 7.17
C ASP A 66 -16.80 -10.78 5.82
N ASP A 67 -16.56 -9.80 4.94
CA ASP A 67 -15.71 -10.02 3.77
C ASP A 67 -14.25 -10.28 4.17
N GLU A 68 -13.51 -10.91 3.27
CA GLU A 68 -12.16 -11.41 3.53
C GLU A 68 -11.09 -10.67 2.74
N ILE A 69 -9.95 -10.44 3.39
CA ILE A 69 -8.72 -9.96 2.76
C ILE A 69 -7.62 -11.00 2.98
N LEU A 70 -6.97 -11.42 1.89
CA LEU A 70 -5.82 -12.30 1.97
C LEU A 70 -4.60 -11.52 2.46
N VAL A 71 -3.89 -12.01 3.47
CA VAL A 71 -2.72 -11.31 4.03
C VAL A 71 -1.53 -12.25 4.20
N ALA A 72 -0.34 -11.80 3.82
CA ALA A 72 0.88 -12.57 4.01
C ALA A 72 1.11 -12.89 5.51
N LYS A 73 1.72 -14.02 5.84
CA LYS A 73 2.27 -14.31 7.17
C LYS A 73 3.67 -14.92 7.09
N PRO A 74 4.66 -14.43 7.87
CA PRO A 74 4.54 -13.35 8.87
C PRO A 74 4.45 -11.95 8.22
N SER A 75 3.65 -11.06 8.83
CA SER A 75 3.42 -9.68 8.36
C SER A 75 3.23 -8.71 9.53
N TYR A 76 2.88 -7.47 9.20
CA TYR A 76 2.72 -6.37 10.16
C TYR A 76 1.57 -6.64 11.17
N PRO A 77 1.85 -6.64 12.48
CA PRO A 77 0.90 -7.13 13.49
C PRO A 77 -0.35 -6.26 13.69
N LEU A 78 -0.38 -5.01 13.21
CA LEU A 78 -1.58 -4.18 13.37
C LEU A 78 -2.70 -4.50 12.37
N PHE A 79 -2.45 -5.32 11.34
CA PHE A 79 -3.51 -5.66 10.39
C PHE A 79 -4.71 -6.33 11.06
N ASP A 80 -4.47 -7.28 11.97
CA ASP A 80 -5.56 -7.97 12.68
C ASP A 80 -6.48 -6.96 13.40
N PHE A 81 -5.89 -6.03 14.18
CA PHE A 81 -6.65 -5.00 14.89
C PHE A 81 -7.40 -4.03 13.97
N LEU A 82 -6.79 -3.63 12.84
CA LEU A 82 -7.40 -2.71 11.89
C LEU A 82 -8.54 -3.36 11.12
N ALA A 83 -8.40 -4.64 10.77
CA ALA A 83 -9.42 -5.41 10.09
C ALA A 83 -10.63 -5.67 11.01
N ASP A 84 -10.38 -6.09 12.26
CA ASP A 84 -11.42 -6.29 13.28
C ASP A 84 -12.26 -5.02 13.48
N LEU A 85 -11.63 -3.84 13.51
CA LEU A 85 -12.34 -2.56 13.66
C LEU A 85 -13.26 -2.22 12.48
N GLN A 86 -13.04 -2.82 11.31
CA GLN A 86 -13.84 -2.62 10.10
C GLN A 86 -14.76 -3.82 9.79
N ASP A 87 -14.94 -4.76 10.72
CA ASP A 87 -15.68 -6.01 10.52
C ASP A 87 -15.15 -6.86 9.33
N VAL A 88 -13.84 -6.78 9.04
CA VAL A 88 -13.18 -7.49 7.95
C VAL A 88 -12.41 -8.70 8.50
N LYS A 89 -12.53 -9.85 7.83
CA LYS A 89 -11.78 -11.06 8.18
C LYS A 89 -10.46 -11.11 7.43
N LEU A 90 -9.36 -11.34 8.14
CA LEU A 90 -8.08 -11.64 7.51
C LEU A 90 -7.90 -13.13 7.32
N ALA A 91 -7.69 -13.54 6.07
CA ALA A 91 -7.39 -14.90 5.68
C ALA A 91 -5.89 -15.01 5.35
N PRO A 92 -5.07 -15.59 6.25
CA PRO A 92 -3.62 -15.58 6.06
C PRO A 92 -3.18 -16.56 4.97
N TYR A 93 -2.18 -16.17 4.18
CA TYR A 93 -1.39 -17.06 3.33
C TYR A 93 0.09 -17.02 3.76
N PRO A 94 0.81 -18.16 3.74
CA PRO A 94 2.18 -18.21 4.20
C PRO A 94 3.14 -17.54 3.21
N LEU A 95 4.16 -16.88 3.75
CA LEU A 95 5.44 -16.70 3.07
C LEU A 95 6.29 -17.92 3.40
N ILE A 96 6.84 -18.58 2.38
CA ILE A 96 7.72 -19.74 2.55
C ILE A 96 9.16 -19.26 2.55
N TYR A 97 9.96 -19.75 3.48
CA TYR A 97 11.40 -19.57 3.47
C TYR A 97 12.07 -20.75 2.76
N ASP A 98 12.56 -20.51 1.54
CA ASP A 98 13.37 -21.45 0.77
C ASP A 98 14.44 -20.66 0.00
N HIS A 99 15.64 -20.62 0.56
CA HIS A 99 16.74 -19.74 0.11
C HIS A 99 16.37 -18.24 0.00
N GLY A 100 15.30 -17.83 0.69
CA GLY A 100 14.70 -16.51 0.65
C GLY A 100 13.19 -16.62 0.96
N TRP A 101 12.59 -15.57 1.50
CA TRP A 101 11.14 -15.53 1.68
C TRP A 101 10.45 -15.25 0.35
N GLN A 102 9.40 -16.01 0.06
CA GLN A 102 8.61 -15.93 -1.16
C GLN A 102 7.14 -16.24 -0.90
N ILE A 103 6.25 -15.73 -1.76
CA ILE A 103 4.81 -15.92 -1.68
C ILE A 103 4.44 -17.35 -2.07
N ASP A 104 3.67 -18.04 -1.23
CA ASP A 104 3.11 -19.35 -1.55
C ASP A 104 1.80 -19.21 -2.34
N PHE A 105 1.91 -19.06 -3.67
CA PHE A 105 0.75 -18.99 -4.55
C PHE A 105 -0.22 -20.17 -4.40
N PRO A 106 0.22 -21.44 -4.33
CA PRO A 106 -0.67 -22.56 -4.03
C PRO A 106 -1.56 -22.35 -2.79
N SER A 107 -1.07 -21.70 -1.74
CA SER A 107 -1.89 -21.36 -0.58
C SER A 107 -2.82 -20.17 -0.83
N LEU A 108 -2.42 -19.17 -1.61
CA LEU A 108 -3.33 -18.10 -2.06
C LEU A 108 -4.55 -18.67 -2.81
N TYR A 109 -4.33 -19.57 -3.78
CA TYR A 109 -5.41 -20.22 -4.54
C TYR A 109 -6.32 -21.10 -3.66
N LYS A 110 -5.80 -21.64 -2.55
CA LYS A 110 -6.61 -22.41 -1.59
C LYS A 110 -7.41 -21.52 -0.63
N ALA A 111 -6.90 -20.33 -0.34
CA ALA A 111 -7.51 -19.42 0.63
C ALA A 111 -8.62 -18.56 0.02
N VAL A 112 -8.51 -18.21 -1.27
CA VAL A 112 -9.49 -17.37 -1.96
C VAL A 112 -10.87 -18.04 -2.02
N ASN A 113 -11.91 -17.24 -1.80
CA ASN A 113 -13.30 -17.66 -1.92
C ASN A 113 -14.19 -16.47 -2.31
N HIS A 114 -15.51 -16.71 -2.42
CA HIS A 114 -16.48 -15.69 -2.85
C HIS A 114 -16.60 -14.45 -1.92
N ARG A 115 -16.10 -14.52 -0.68
CA ARG A 115 -16.04 -13.39 0.27
C ARG A 115 -14.73 -12.60 0.14
N THR A 116 -13.73 -13.11 -0.56
CA THR A 116 -12.44 -12.43 -0.73
C THR A 116 -12.60 -11.17 -1.58
N ARG A 117 -11.96 -10.07 -1.19
CA ARG A 117 -12.01 -8.77 -1.87
C ARG A 117 -10.66 -8.24 -2.29
N ALA A 118 -9.61 -8.59 -1.55
CA ALA A 118 -8.27 -8.07 -1.83
C ALA A 118 -7.17 -9.00 -1.35
N VAL A 119 -5.94 -8.72 -1.83
CA VAL A 119 -4.69 -9.28 -1.32
C VAL A 119 -3.84 -8.15 -0.77
N VAL A 120 -3.36 -8.31 0.46
CA VAL A 120 -2.39 -7.40 1.12
C VAL A 120 -0.99 -7.98 1.00
N VAL A 121 -0.08 -7.17 0.49
CA VAL A 121 1.35 -7.49 0.38
C VAL A 121 2.17 -6.35 0.97
N ILE A 122 3.27 -6.67 1.65
CA ILE A 122 4.20 -5.67 2.16
C ILE A 122 5.49 -5.76 1.33
N HIS A 123 5.89 -4.65 0.71
CA HIS A 123 6.97 -4.56 -0.25
C HIS A 123 7.84 -3.33 0.03
N PRO A 124 9.01 -3.47 0.67
CA PRO A 124 9.56 -4.64 1.37
C PRO A 124 8.85 -5.00 2.69
N ASN A 125 8.82 -6.29 2.99
CA ASN A 125 8.11 -6.89 4.11
C ASN A 125 8.81 -6.67 5.46
N ASN A 126 8.02 -6.26 6.46
CA ASN A 126 8.37 -6.32 7.87
C ASN A 126 7.57 -7.48 8.49
N PRO A 127 8.21 -8.50 9.11
CA PRO A 127 9.56 -8.48 9.69
C PRO A 127 10.67 -9.17 8.88
N THR A 128 10.38 -9.72 7.71
CA THR A 128 11.32 -10.62 7.02
C THR A 128 12.42 -9.89 6.23
N GLY A 129 12.22 -8.62 5.89
CA GLY A 129 13.06 -7.85 4.98
C GLY A 129 12.95 -8.28 3.51
N SER A 130 12.08 -9.23 3.17
CA SER A 130 11.89 -9.70 1.80
C SER A 130 11.11 -8.70 0.96
N PHE A 131 11.14 -8.85 -0.35
CA PHE A 131 10.42 -7.99 -1.27
C PHE A 131 9.77 -8.84 -2.35
N VAL A 132 8.63 -8.38 -2.85
CA VAL A 132 7.96 -8.97 -4.02
C VAL A 132 8.87 -8.85 -5.25
N ARG A 133 9.23 -9.99 -5.85
CA ARG A 133 10.00 -10.06 -7.10
C ARG A 133 9.11 -9.78 -8.31
N GLU A 134 9.69 -9.45 -9.46
CA GLU A 134 8.93 -9.18 -10.70
C GLU A 134 8.01 -10.35 -11.09
N GLU A 135 8.51 -11.58 -10.97
CA GLU A 135 7.75 -12.81 -11.25
C GLU A 135 6.56 -12.97 -10.28
N GLU A 136 6.76 -12.66 -9.00
CA GLU A 136 5.70 -12.68 -7.99
C GLU A 136 4.69 -11.55 -8.22
N ALA A 137 5.13 -10.36 -8.64
CA ALA A 137 4.25 -9.25 -9.00
C ALA A 137 3.35 -9.62 -10.19
N ALA A 138 3.91 -10.22 -11.24
CA ALA A 138 3.16 -10.70 -12.40
C ALA A 138 2.16 -11.80 -12.02
N ALA A 139 2.55 -12.72 -11.14
CA ALA A 139 1.67 -13.77 -10.62
C ALA A 139 0.56 -13.21 -9.72
N LEU A 140 0.85 -12.21 -8.87
CA LEU A 140 -0.15 -11.50 -8.06
C LEU A 140 -1.17 -10.77 -8.95
N ASN A 141 -0.71 -10.05 -9.97
CA ASN A 141 -1.58 -9.37 -10.93
C ASN A 141 -2.48 -10.38 -11.66
N SER A 142 -1.91 -11.52 -12.09
CA SER A 142 -2.69 -12.59 -12.74
C SER A 142 -3.75 -13.17 -11.81
N PHE A 143 -3.38 -13.49 -10.57
CA PHE A 143 -4.29 -13.98 -9.54
C PHE A 143 -5.40 -12.97 -9.22
N CYS A 144 -5.06 -11.72 -8.95
CA CYS A 144 -6.05 -10.69 -8.62
C CYS A 144 -7.02 -10.46 -9.79
N ARG A 145 -6.55 -10.52 -11.04
CA ARG A 145 -7.40 -10.42 -12.23
C ARG A 145 -8.36 -11.61 -12.36
N GLU A 146 -7.88 -12.83 -12.15
CA GLU A 146 -8.69 -14.05 -12.24
C GLU A 146 -9.86 -14.04 -11.25
N TYR A 147 -9.63 -13.57 -10.03
CA TYR A 147 -10.62 -13.56 -8.95
C TYR A 147 -11.29 -12.19 -8.75
N ASN A 148 -11.02 -11.21 -9.61
CA ASN A 148 -11.53 -9.83 -9.52
C ASN A 148 -11.29 -9.21 -8.13
N LEU A 149 -10.05 -9.30 -7.65
CA LEU A 149 -9.59 -8.78 -6.37
C LEU A 149 -8.78 -7.50 -6.57
N ALA A 150 -8.82 -6.61 -5.57
CA ALA A 150 -7.89 -5.50 -5.49
C ALA A 150 -6.55 -5.94 -4.86
N LEU A 151 -5.50 -5.19 -5.14
CA LEU A 151 -4.20 -5.34 -4.50
C LEU A 151 -3.98 -4.17 -3.52
N ILE A 152 -3.51 -4.47 -2.31
CA ILE A 152 -3.14 -3.47 -1.30
C ILE A 152 -1.66 -3.67 -1.00
N VAL A 153 -0.84 -2.66 -1.26
CA VAL A 153 0.62 -2.78 -1.15
C VAL A 153 1.16 -1.78 -0.14
N ASP A 154 1.77 -2.28 0.93
CA ASP A 154 2.51 -1.47 1.89
C ASP A 154 3.95 -1.27 1.42
N GLU A 155 4.28 -0.04 1.04
CA GLU A 155 5.60 0.38 0.54
C GLU A 155 6.31 1.36 1.47
N VAL A 156 6.02 1.32 2.78
CA VAL A 156 6.70 2.22 3.74
C VAL A 156 8.22 1.98 3.82
N PHE A 157 8.73 0.84 3.36
CA PHE A 157 10.16 0.51 3.36
C PHE A 157 10.81 0.52 1.97
N LEU A 158 10.12 1.02 0.93
CA LEU A 158 10.61 0.94 -0.45
C LEU A 158 12.00 1.57 -0.63
N ASP A 159 12.26 2.70 0.03
CA ASP A 159 13.53 3.44 -0.01
C ASP A 159 14.67 2.77 0.78
N TYR A 160 14.40 1.65 1.45
CA TYR A 160 15.36 0.96 2.31
C TYR A 160 15.66 -0.48 1.86
N PRO A 161 16.06 -0.72 0.60
CA PRO A 161 16.48 -2.05 0.17
C PRO A 161 17.78 -2.43 0.89
N HIS A 162 17.80 -3.63 1.48
CA HIS A 162 18.97 -4.09 2.24
C HIS A 162 20.22 -4.33 1.37
N ASP A 163 20.03 -4.74 0.12
CA ASP A 163 21.08 -5.04 -0.85
C ASP A 163 21.44 -3.85 -1.76
N GLY A 164 20.80 -2.69 -1.55
CA GLY A 164 20.98 -1.49 -2.38
C GLY A 164 20.44 -1.62 -3.81
N ALA A 165 19.75 -2.71 -4.14
CA ALA A 165 19.18 -2.88 -5.47
C ALA A 165 17.83 -2.19 -5.58
N TYR A 166 17.57 -1.60 -6.74
CA TYR A 166 16.33 -0.91 -7.05
C TYR A 166 15.12 -1.85 -6.96
N ARG A 167 13.98 -1.32 -6.54
CA ARG A 167 12.70 -2.02 -6.46
C ARG A 167 11.61 -1.14 -7.06
N SER A 168 10.87 -1.69 -8.01
CA SER A 168 9.77 -0.98 -8.66
C SER A 168 8.60 -0.80 -7.71
N THR A 169 8.05 0.41 -7.64
CA THR A 169 6.81 0.68 -6.90
C THR A 169 5.58 0.10 -7.60
N PHE A 170 4.63 -0.37 -6.82
CA PHE A 170 3.28 -0.73 -7.27
C PHE A 170 2.37 0.49 -7.53
N ALA A 171 2.80 1.71 -7.20
CA ALA A 171 2.03 2.92 -7.47
C ALA A 171 1.78 3.18 -8.97
N VAL A 172 2.55 2.54 -9.84
CA VAL A 172 2.38 2.55 -11.31
C VAL A 172 1.76 1.28 -11.86
N ASN A 173 1.26 0.38 -11.00
CA ASN A 173 0.62 -0.84 -11.43
C ASN A 173 -0.68 -0.51 -12.16
N ASN A 174 -0.78 -0.92 -13.43
CA ASN A 174 -1.94 -0.66 -14.29
C ASN A 174 -2.74 -1.95 -14.59
N ASP A 175 -2.32 -3.11 -14.07
CA ASP A 175 -2.92 -4.42 -14.38
C ASP A 175 -4.22 -4.71 -13.63
N VAL A 176 -4.30 -4.30 -12.36
CA VAL A 176 -5.42 -4.52 -11.44
C VAL A 176 -5.58 -3.31 -10.52
N LEU A 177 -6.78 -3.08 -9.98
CA LEU A 177 -7.01 -2.05 -8.98
C LEU A 177 -6.04 -2.23 -7.80
N THR A 178 -5.17 -1.24 -7.61
CA THR A 178 -4.07 -1.30 -6.64
C THR A 178 -4.10 -0.07 -5.75
N PHE A 179 -4.05 -0.27 -4.44
CA PHE A 179 -3.88 0.77 -3.44
C PHE A 179 -2.50 0.63 -2.82
N THR A 180 -1.58 1.51 -3.18
CA THR A 180 -0.22 1.54 -2.66
C THR A 180 -0.11 2.55 -1.52
N LEU A 181 0.37 2.13 -0.36
CA LEU A 181 0.48 2.95 0.84
C LEU A 181 1.95 3.23 1.17
N SER A 182 2.28 4.48 1.42
CA SER A 182 3.59 4.87 1.95
C SER A 182 3.48 6.15 2.78
N GLY A 183 4.58 6.62 3.36
CA GLY A 183 4.55 7.81 4.21
C GLY A 183 5.86 8.21 4.86
N LEU A 184 5.87 9.43 5.42
CA LEU A 184 7.08 10.05 5.99
C LEU A 184 7.61 9.36 7.25
N SER A 185 6.82 8.48 7.86
CA SER A 185 7.19 7.79 9.10
C SER A 185 8.51 7.04 8.98
N LYS A 186 8.75 6.42 7.81
CA LYS A 186 9.96 5.66 7.53
C LYS A 186 10.89 6.47 6.63
N ILE A 187 10.37 6.93 5.47
CA ILE A 187 11.12 7.71 4.45
C ILE A 187 11.95 8.84 5.07
N SER A 188 11.40 9.55 6.07
CA SER A 188 12.07 10.68 6.71
C SER A 188 12.48 10.42 8.16
N ALA A 189 12.28 9.21 8.68
CA ALA A 189 12.42 8.88 10.10
C ALA A 189 11.59 9.81 11.04
N LEU A 190 10.41 10.24 10.59
CA LEU A 190 9.52 11.17 11.30
C LEU A 190 8.15 10.54 11.63
N PRO A 191 8.07 9.46 12.42
CA PRO A 191 6.80 8.77 12.71
C PRO A 191 5.78 9.63 13.47
N GLN A 192 6.22 10.72 14.12
CA GLN A 192 5.35 11.65 14.85
C GLN A 192 4.66 12.68 13.96
N ILE A 193 5.11 12.88 12.71
CA ILE A 193 4.49 13.85 11.80
C ILE A 193 3.12 13.37 11.30
N LYS A 194 2.87 12.05 11.36
CA LYS A 194 1.55 11.48 11.02
C LYS A 194 1.06 11.94 9.65
N LEU A 195 1.94 11.77 8.66
CA LEU A 195 1.63 11.99 7.25
C LEU A 195 2.00 10.76 6.43
N ALA A 196 1.00 10.22 5.75
CA ALA A 196 1.09 9.11 4.82
C ALA A 196 0.17 9.39 3.63
N TRP A 197 0.16 8.49 2.66
CA TRP A 197 -0.71 8.57 1.50
C TRP A 197 -1.12 7.19 1.00
N ILE A 198 -2.24 7.17 0.29
CA ILE A 198 -2.66 6.09 -0.58
C ILE A 198 -2.50 6.60 -2.02
N ALA A 199 -1.83 5.82 -2.87
CA ALA A 199 -1.83 6.00 -4.32
C ALA A 199 -2.73 4.92 -4.93
N ALA A 200 -3.80 5.36 -5.60
CA ALA A 200 -4.67 4.47 -6.35
C ALA A 200 -4.15 4.31 -7.79
N GLY A 201 -3.92 3.08 -8.21
CA GLY A 201 -3.50 2.68 -9.55
C GLY A 201 -4.37 1.54 -10.09
N GLY A 202 -4.20 1.21 -11.36
CA GLY A 202 -4.90 0.11 -12.02
C GLY A 202 -5.54 0.52 -13.36
N PRO A 203 -6.43 -0.32 -13.90
CA PRO A 203 -7.18 -0.01 -15.12
C PRO A 203 -7.94 1.32 -14.99
N LYS A 204 -7.90 2.15 -16.04
CA LYS A 204 -8.43 3.54 -16.00
C LYS A 204 -9.92 3.63 -15.64
N ASP A 205 -10.70 2.62 -15.97
CA ASP A 205 -12.14 2.52 -15.67
C ASP A 205 -12.43 2.17 -14.21
N GLN A 206 -11.42 1.74 -13.44
CA GLN A 206 -11.56 1.39 -12.02
C GLN A 206 -11.01 2.47 -11.08
N VAL A 207 -10.11 3.34 -11.57
CA VAL A 207 -9.44 4.37 -10.76
C VAL A 207 -10.14 5.74 -10.83
N ASN A 208 -10.85 6.04 -11.94
CA ASN A 208 -11.53 7.33 -12.17
C ASN A 208 -12.99 7.32 -11.76
#